data_AF-A0A354I2D7-F1
#
_entry.id   AF-A0A354I2D7-F1
#
_cell.length_a   1.000
_cell.length_b   1.000
_cell.length_c   1.000
_cell.angle_alpha   90.00
_cell.angle_beta   90.00
_cell.angle_gamma   90.00
#
_symmetry.space_group_name_H-M   'P 1'
#
loop_
_entity.id
_entity.type
_entity.pdbx_description
1 polymer ?
#
loop_
_entity_poly.entity_id
_entity_poly.type
_entity_poly.pdbx_seq_one_letter_code
_entity_poly.pdbx_strand_id
1 'polypeptide(L)'
;ENQNNQFTKAVLFAKIPFEMTTKEDRVRTCYMQACLAYVNYKAVSNGDIRKLFGLSDQEMTKASRLIQNTIDAGLIKAVDPETAPRYKKYIPYWA
;
A
#
# COMPACT_ATOMS: atom_id res chain seq x y z
N GLU A 1 1.17 44.36 -1.15
CA GLU A 1 2.45 43.62 -1.04
C GLU A 1 2.44 42.47 -2.04
N ASN A 2 3.41 42.46 -2.97
CA ASN A 2 3.61 41.33 -3.88
C ASN A 2 4.16 40.15 -3.05
N GLN A 3 3.39 39.08 -2.89
CA GLN A 3 3.93 37.82 -2.36
C GLN A 3 5.07 37.37 -3.29
N ASN A 4 6.29 37.30 -2.75
CA ASN A 4 7.59 37.13 -3.42
C ASN A 4 7.78 35.79 -4.17
N ASN A 5 6.80 35.34 -4.97
CA ASN A 5 6.82 34.03 -5.66
C ASN A 5 7.06 32.82 -4.73
N GLN A 6 6.90 32.99 -3.41
CA GLN A 6 7.03 31.94 -2.42
C GLN A 6 5.69 31.23 -2.25
N PHE A 7 5.36 30.36 -3.20
CA PHE A 7 4.21 29.48 -3.09
C PHE A 7 4.63 28.04 -3.40
N THR A 8 3.96 27.08 -2.76
CA THR A 8 4.08 25.67 -3.12
C THR A 8 3.01 25.33 -4.14
N LYS A 9 3.42 24.93 -5.35
CA LYS A 9 2.51 24.33 -6.33
C LYS A 9 2.53 22.81 -6.17
N ALA A 10 1.35 22.22 -6.07
CA ALA A 10 1.15 20.79 -6.12
C ALA A 10 0.15 20.44 -7.22
N VAL A 11 0.35 19.30 -7.87
CA VAL A 11 -0.59 18.73 -8.86
C VAL A 11 -1.12 17.44 -8.28
N LEU A 12 -2.45 17.33 -8.17
CA LEU A 12 -3.12 16.12 -7.72
C LEU A 12 -3.57 15.31 -8.94
N PHE A 13 -3.19 14.05 -8.99
CA PHE A 13 -3.66 13.12 -10.01
C PHE A 13 -4.88 12.34 -9.52
N ALA A 14 -5.78 12.01 -10.44
CA ALA A 14 -6.90 11.12 -10.15
C ALA A 14 -6.40 9.69 -9.90
N LYS A 15 -7.22 8.90 -9.19
CA LYS A 15 -6.94 7.47 -8.98
C LYS A 15 -6.88 6.74 -10.32
N ILE A 16 -5.79 6.03 -10.56
CA ILE A 16 -5.64 5.16 -11.72
C ILE A 16 -6.23 3.78 -11.37
N PRO A 17 -7.10 3.19 -12.23
CA PRO A 17 -7.62 1.84 -12.01
C PRO A 17 -6.50 0.81 -11.88
N PHE A 18 -6.72 -0.23 -11.07
CA PHE A 18 -5.73 -1.29 -10.84
C PHE A 18 -5.16 -1.84 -12.16
N GLU A 19 -6.02 -2.13 -13.14
CA GLU A 19 -5.63 -2.70 -14.44
C GLU A 19 -4.72 -1.78 -15.29
N MET A 20 -4.73 -0.46 -15.04
CA MET A 20 -3.90 0.51 -15.75
C MET A 20 -2.56 0.81 -15.03
N THR A 21 -2.34 0.25 -13.84
CA THR A 21 -1.08 0.41 -13.09
C THR A 21 -0.09 -0.70 -13.40
N THR A 22 1.21 -0.38 -13.42
CA THR A 22 2.28 -1.37 -13.58
C THR A 22 2.44 -2.24 -12.32
N LYS A 23 3.19 -3.35 -12.42
CA LYS A 23 3.48 -4.18 -11.25
C LYS A 23 4.27 -3.38 -10.21
N GLU A 24 5.21 -2.58 -10.66
CA GLU A 24 6.10 -1.73 -9.86
C GLU A 24 5.27 -0.66 -9.12
N ASP A 25 4.33 0.00 -9.81
CA ASP A 25 3.43 0.99 -9.20
C ASP A 25 2.61 0.36 -8.07
N ARG A 26 2.08 -0.84 -8.30
CA ARG A 26 1.28 -1.56 -7.30
C ARG A 26 2.11 -1.91 -6.07
N VAL A 27 3.32 -2.45 -6.27
CA VAL A 27 4.25 -2.82 -5.19
C VAL A 27 4.64 -1.57 -4.38
N ARG A 28 5.01 -0.49 -5.07
CA ARG A 28 5.36 0.79 -4.44
C ARG A 28 4.19 1.38 -3.66
N THR A 29 2.98 1.33 -4.21
CA THR A 29 1.76 1.81 -3.55
C THR A 29 1.42 0.97 -2.32
N CYS A 30 1.57 -0.36 -2.38
CA CYS A 30 1.40 -1.25 -1.23
C CYS A 30 2.41 -0.93 -0.12
N TYR A 31 3.67 -0.71 -0.48
CA TYR A 31 4.71 -0.30 0.46
C TYR A 31 4.39 1.06 1.11
N MET A 32 4.04 2.08 0.33
CA MET A 32 3.64 3.39 0.85
C MET A 32 2.47 3.29 1.83
N GLN A 33 1.48 2.45 1.52
CA GLN A 33 0.35 2.23 2.43
C GLN A 33 0.79 1.56 3.74
N ALA A 34 1.71 0.60 3.69
CA ALA A 34 2.26 -0.02 4.90
C ALA A 34 3.02 1.01 5.75
N CYS A 35 3.84 1.86 5.13
CA CYS A 35 4.52 2.96 5.81
C CYS A 35 3.55 3.93 6.46
N LEU A 36 2.53 4.37 5.71
CA LEU A 36 1.51 5.29 6.22
C LEU A 36 0.72 4.66 7.38
N ALA A 37 0.36 3.38 7.28
CA ALA A 37 -0.31 2.69 8.38
C ALA A 37 0.58 2.63 9.62
N TYR A 38 1.86 2.27 9.45
CA TYR A 38 2.80 2.12 10.56
C TYR A 38 3.05 3.41 11.32
N VAL A 39 3.29 4.53 10.63
CA VAL A 39 3.45 5.84 11.29
C VAL A 39 2.17 6.32 11.99
N ASN A 40 1.03 5.74 11.63
CA ASN A 40 -0.25 5.93 12.31
C ASN A 40 -0.57 4.83 13.34
N TYR A 41 0.45 4.08 13.80
CA TYR A 41 0.35 2.99 14.79
C TYR A 41 -0.59 1.85 14.36
N LYS A 42 -0.66 1.57 13.05
CA LYS A 42 -1.48 0.51 12.45
C LYS A 42 -0.62 -0.41 11.57
N ALA A 43 -1.14 -1.58 11.23
CA ALA A 43 -0.55 -2.48 10.24
C ALA A 43 -1.59 -2.76 9.14
N VAL A 44 -1.13 -3.09 7.93
CA VAL A 44 -2.02 -3.32 6.79
C VAL A 44 -2.44 -4.79 6.70
N SER A 45 -3.70 -5.04 6.40
CA SER A 45 -4.24 -6.36 6.08
C SER A 45 -4.51 -6.50 4.58
N ASN A 46 -4.83 -7.71 4.12
CA ASN A 46 -5.33 -7.92 2.77
C ASN A 46 -6.55 -7.01 2.47
N GLY A 47 -7.48 -6.89 3.41
CA GLY A 47 -8.67 -6.06 3.26
C GLY A 47 -8.35 -4.59 3.02
N ASP A 48 -7.31 -4.05 3.67
CA ASP A 48 -6.88 -2.67 3.49
C ASP A 48 -6.28 -2.43 2.11
N ILE A 49 -5.44 -3.36 1.64
CA ILE A 49 -4.85 -3.31 0.29
C ILE A 49 -5.95 -3.44 -0.78
N ARG A 50 -6.93 -4.30 -0.56
CA ARG A 50 -8.08 -4.48 -1.47
C ARG A 50 -8.87 -3.18 -1.61
N LYS A 51 -9.21 -2.55 -0.48
CA LYS A 51 -9.89 -1.24 -0.45
C LYS A 51 -9.07 -0.14 -1.11
N LEU A 52 -7.76 -0.09 -0.85
CA LEU A 52 -6.83 0.86 -1.46
C LEU A 52 -6.92 0.81 -3.00
N PHE A 53 -6.84 -0.38 -3.57
CA PHE A 53 -6.92 -0.56 -5.03
C PHE A 53 -8.34 -0.59 -5.60
N GLY A 54 -9.38 -0.57 -4.76
CA GLY A 54 -10.77 -0.65 -5.21
C GLY A 54 -11.15 -2.03 -5.75
N LEU A 55 -10.51 -3.08 -5.23
CA LEU A 55 -10.75 -4.46 -5.61
C LEU A 55 -11.95 -5.03 -4.84
N SER A 56 -12.76 -5.82 -5.52
CA SER A 56 -13.93 -6.50 -4.93
C SER A 56 -13.53 -7.66 -4.00
N ASP A 57 -14.49 -8.24 -3.28
CA ASP A 57 -14.25 -9.42 -2.41
C ASP A 57 -13.82 -10.64 -3.23
N GLN A 58 -14.34 -10.78 -4.44
CA GLN A 58 -13.97 -11.84 -5.38
C GLN A 58 -12.52 -11.72 -5.87
N GLU A 59 -11.93 -10.53 -5.76
CA GLU A 59 -10.57 -10.23 -6.19
C GLU A 59 -9.54 -10.28 -5.05
N MET A 60 -9.89 -10.91 -3.92
CA MET A 60 -8.99 -11.07 -2.77
C MET A 60 -7.63 -11.67 -3.14
N THR A 61 -7.59 -12.59 -4.10
CA THR A 61 -6.36 -13.21 -4.60
C THR A 61 -5.43 -12.20 -5.27
N LYS A 62 -5.94 -11.16 -5.95
CA LYS A 62 -5.10 -10.10 -6.54
C LYS A 62 -4.36 -9.34 -5.45
N ALA A 63 -5.05 -8.97 -4.38
CA ALA A 63 -4.45 -8.31 -3.22
C ALA A 63 -3.42 -9.22 -2.53
N SER A 64 -3.71 -10.51 -2.35
CA SER A 64 -2.76 -11.47 -1.75
C SER A 64 -1.48 -11.60 -2.57
N ARG A 65 -1.59 -11.72 -3.90
CA ARG A 65 -0.44 -11.77 -4.81
C ARG A 65 0.38 -10.48 -4.76
N LEU A 66 -0.27 -9.33 -4.68
CA LEU A 66 0.42 -8.06 -4.54
C LEU A 66 1.20 -7.97 -3.23
N ILE A 67 0.60 -8.37 -2.12
CA ILE A 67 1.27 -8.41 -0.82
C ILE A 67 2.50 -9.32 -0.91
N GLN A 68 2.36 -10.52 -1.49
CA GLN A 68 3.48 -11.43 -1.67
C GLN A 68 4.60 -10.82 -2.52
N ASN A 69 4.28 -10.22 -3.67
CA ASN A 69 5.27 -9.53 -4.49
C ASN A 69 6.01 -8.41 -3.72
N THR A 70 5.34 -7.76 -2.76
CA THR A 70 5.91 -6.68 -1.96
C THR A 70 6.81 -7.23 -0.82
N ILE A 71 6.47 -8.41 -0.28
CA ILE A 71 7.33 -9.17 0.63
C ILE A 71 8.58 -9.67 -0.11
N ASP A 72 8.41 -10.26 -1.29
CA ASP A 72 9.51 -10.78 -2.11
C ASP A 72 10.48 -9.67 -2.53
N ALA A 73 9.96 -8.45 -2.72
CA ALA A 73 10.76 -7.25 -2.97
C ALA A 73 11.47 -6.70 -1.71
N GLY A 74 11.28 -7.31 -0.53
CA GLY A 74 11.90 -6.89 0.73
C GLY A 74 11.37 -5.56 1.29
N LEU A 75 10.18 -5.12 0.87
CA LEU A 75 9.64 -3.80 1.24
C LEU A 75 8.72 -3.86 2.48
N ILE A 76 8.04 -4.99 2.68
CA ILE A 76 7.16 -5.23 3.83
C ILE A 76 7.46 -6.60 4.45
N LYS A 77 7.06 -6.79 5.70
CA LYS A 77 7.12 -8.07 6.41
C LYS A 77 5.83 -8.32 7.20
N ALA A 78 5.56 -9.58 7.50
CA ALA A 78 4.47 -9.94 8.41
C ALA A 78 4.80 -9.45 9.83
N VAL A 79 3.77 -8.95 10.54
CA VAL A 79 3.90 -8.59 11.96
C VAL A 79 4.23 -9.83 12.79
N ASP A 80 3.50 -10.91 12.54
CA ASP A 80 3.74 -12.22 13.11
C ASP A 80 3.61 -13.27 11.97
N PRO A 81 4.70 -13.99 11.63
CA PRO A 81 4.69 -15.02 10.58
C PRO A 81 3.74 -16.19 10.86
N GLU A 82 3.54 -16.53 12.13
CA GLU A 82 2.77 -17.71 12.59
C GLU A 82 1.26 -17.45 12.63
N THR A 83 0.87 -16.19 12.55
CA THR A 83 -0.54 -15.80 12.48
C THR A 83 -1.24 -16.45 11.27
N ALA A 84 -2.41 -17.04 11.53
CA ALA A 84 -3.21 -17.67 10.49
C ALA A 84 -3.52 -16.68 9.33
N PRO A 85 -3.56 -17.14 8.06
CA PRO A 85 -3.64 -16.27 6.89
C PRO A 85 -4.72 -15.18 6.93
N ARG A 86 -5.88 -15.49 7.51
CA ARG A 86 -7.01 -14.57 7.66
C ARG A 86 -6.69 -13.33 8.51
N TYR A 87 -5.80 -13.49 9.49
CA TYR A 87 -5.46 -12.44 10.46
C TYR A 87 -4.08 -11.83 10.21
N LYS A 88 -3.38 -12.25 9.14
CA LYS A 88 -2.07 -11.70 8.80
C LYS A 88 -2.14 -10.19 8.56
N LYS A 89 -1.19 -9.50 9.20
CA LYS A 89 -0.95 -8.08 9.03
C LYS A 89 0.50 -7.86 8.62
N TYR A 90 0.74 -6.75 7.93
CA TYR A 90 2.04 -6.42 7.37
C TYR A 90 2.45 -5.00 7.75
N ILE A 91 3.74 -4.81 7.94
CA ILE A 91 4.39 -3.55 8.28
C ILE A 91 5.59 -3.32 7.33
N PRO A 92 6.13 -2.10 7.24
CA PRO A 92 7.37 -1.86 6.50
C PRO A 92 8.49 -2.79 6.98
N TYR A 93 9.37 -3.19 6.08
CA TYR A 93 10.43 -4.15 6.43
C TYR A 93 11.37 -3.63 7.54
N TRP A 94 11.65 -2.32 7.53
CA TRP A 94 12.53 -1.64 8.48
C TRP A 94 11.93 -1.42 9.88
N ALA A 95 10.63 -1.68 10.05
CA ALA A 95 9.87 -1.38 11.26
C ALA A 95 9.99 -2.44 12.36
#